data_AF-T1C4M2-F1
#
_entry.id   AF-T1C4M2-F1
#
_cell.length_a   1.000
_cell.length_b   1.000
_cell.length_c   1.000
_cell.angle_alpha   90.00
_cell.angle_beta   90.00
_cell.angle_gamma   90.00
#
_symmetry.space_group_name_H-M   'P 1'
#
loop_
_entity.id
_entity.type
_entity.pdbx_description
1 polymer ?
#
loop_
_entity_poly.entity_id
_entity_poly.type
_entity_poly.pdbx_seq_one_letter_code
_entity_poly.pdbx_strand_id
1 'polypeptide(L)'
;MRLYRKGGPPHLDLVAQMVRRLAELFPDRTFHLIADGAYAPMAGWKLPRTEVTSRMRKDAALYALPPPKRAGQVGRPRKKGRRLPCPKTWARRTKKGWK
;
A
#
# COMPACT_ATOMS: atom_id res chain seq x y z
N MET A 1 13.91 14.60 13.19
CA MET A 1 13.29 13.26 12.94
C MET A 1 12.38 12.92 14.10
N ARG A 2 11.13 12.49 13.87
CA ARG A 2 10.23 12.06 14.95
C ARG A 2 10.41 10.56 15.20
N LEU A 3 10.68 10.18 16.44
CA LEU A 3 10.81 8.77 16.84
C LEU A 3 9.46 8.19 17.24
N TYR A 4 9.30 6.89 17.01
CA TYR A 4 8.11 6.17 17.48
C TYR A 4 8.01 6.24 19.00
N ARG A 5 6.80 6.50 19.50
CA ARG A 5 6.46 6.45 20.92
C ARG A 5 5.11 5.76 21.06
N LYS A 6 4.97 4.93 22.08
CA LYS A 6 3.69 4.28 22.41
C LYS A 6 2.63 5.37 22.69
N GLY A 7 1.45 5.23 22.08
CA GLY A 7 0.39 6.24 22.12
C GLY A 7 0.56 7.41 21.15
N GLY A 8 1.67 7.48 20.41
CA GLY A 8 1.89 8.45 19.35
C GLY A 8 1.38 7.98 17.98
N PRO A 9 1.71 8.73 16.91
CA PRO A 9 1.36 8.34 15.56
C PRO A 9 1.89 6.94 15.20
N PRO A 10 1.13 6.14 14.45
CA PRO A 10 1.59 4.84 13.99
C PRO A 10 2.80 4.98 13.07
N HIS A 11 3.56 3.89 12.94
CA HIS A 11 4.83 3.88 12.23
C HIS A 11 4.73 4.38 10.77
N LEU A 12 3.67 3.97 10.06
CA LEU A 12 3.45 4.40 8.66
C LEU A 12 3.18 5.91 8.55
N ASP A 13 2.50 6.50 9.53
CA ASP A 13 2.24 7.94 9.56
C ASP A 13 3.53 8.72 9.80
N LEU A 14 4.43 8.20 10.65
CA LEU A 14 5.73 8.81 10.89
C LEU A 14 6.60 8.81 9.62
N VAL A 15 6.59 7.70 8.86
CA VAL A 15 7.30 7.66 7.56
C VAL A 15 6.69 8.63 6.56
N ALA A 16 5.35 8.69 6.46
CA ALA A 16 4.71 9.65 5.56
C ALA A 16 5.03 11.11 5.95
N GLN A 17 5.10 11.43 7.25
CA GLN A 17 5.54 12.74 7.73
C GLN A 17 7.01 13.01 7.34
N MET A 18 7.89 12.02 7.49
CA MET A 18 9.30 12.15 7.10
C MET A 18 9.45 12.42 5.60
N VAL A 19 8.74 11.66 4.75
CA VAL A 19 8.75 11.84 3.29
C VAL A 19 8.24 13.23 2.89
N ARG A 20 7.16 13.72 3.50
CA ARG A 20 6.65 15.08 3.24
C ARG A 20 7.68 16.15 3.57
N ARG A 21 8.38 16.02 4.70
CA ARG A 21 9.45 16.96 5.09
C ARG A 21 10.62 16.94 4.13
N LEU A 22 11.02 15.76 3.63
CA LEU A 22 12.05 15.68 2.60
C LEU A 22 11.59 16.34 1.30
N ALA A 23 10.34 16.14 0.89
CA ALA A 23 9.79 16.78 -0.29
C ALA A 23 9.67 18.31 -0.14
N GLU A 24 9.39 18.83 1.06
CA GLU A 24 9.41 20.27 1.34
C GLU A 24 10.84 20.84 1.24
N LEU A 25 11.84 20.12 1.77
CA LEU A 25 13.24 20.56 1.75
C LEU A 25 13.89 20.49 0.36
N PHE A 26 13.41 19.59 -0.50
CA PHE A 26 13.94 19.39 -1.84
C PHE A 26 12.80 19.48 -2.87
N PRO A 27 12.37 20.71 -3.23
CA PRO A 27 11.21 20.92 -4.09
C PRO A 27 11.37 20.30 -5.48
N ASP A 28 12.59 20.28 -6.01
CA ASP A 28 12.87 19.83 -7.39
C ASP A 28 13.31 18.36 -7.47
N ARG A 29 13.22 17.61 -6.37
CA ARG A 29 13.63 16.21 -6.32
C ARG A 29 12.42 15.29 -6.25
N THR A 30 12.56 14.14 -6.92
CA THR A 30 11.71 12.97 -6.80
C THR A 30 12.36 11.95 -5.88
N PHE A 31 11.56 11.11 -5.24
CA PHE A 31 12.02 10.15 -4.25
C PHE A 31 11.59 8.72 -4.60
N HIS A 32 12.46 7.76 -4.30
CA HIS A 32 12.11 6.35 -4.29
C HIS A 32 12.21 5.83 -2.85
N LEU A 33 11.05 5.58 -2.24
CA LEU A 33 10.97 4.96 -0.91
C LEU A 33 11.03 3.44 -1.06
N ILE A 34 12.19 2.87 -0.74
CA ILE A 34 12.41 1.43 -0.74
C ILE A 34 12.33 0.92 0.70
N ALA A 35 11.42 -0.02 0.96
CA ALA A 35 11.16 -0.51 2.31
C ALA A 35 10.84 -2.02 2.36
N ASP A 36 10.97 -2.62 3.54
CA ASP A 36 10.54 -4.00 3.75
C ASP A 36 9.01 -4.15 3.72
N GLY A 37 8.51 -5.38 3.89
CA GLY A 37 7.10 -5.70 3.76
C GLY A 37 6.18 -5.17 4.87
N ALA A 38 6.72 -4.69 6.00
CA ALA A 38 5.92 -3.99 7.01
C ALA A 38 5.33 -2.68 6.45
N TYR A 39 5.96 -2.11 5.42
CA TYR A 39 5.54 -0.88 4.75
C TYR A 39 4.79 -1.13 3.44
N ALA A 40 4.51 -2.38 3.08
CA ALA A 40 3.74 -2.71 1.88
C ALA A 40 2.39 -1.95 1.77
N PRO A 41 1.66 -1.67 2.87
CA PRO A 41 0.44 -0.85 2.80
C PRO A 41 0.66 0.57 2.26
N MET A 42 1.88 1.11 2.30
CA MET A 42 2.21 2.45 1.80
C MET A 42 2.24 2.53 0.28
N ALA A 43 2.31 1.40 -0.44
CA ALA A 43 2.29 1.40 -1.90
C ALA A 43 0.99 2.02 -2.50
N GLY A 44 -0.08 2.12 -1.71
CA GLY A 44 -1.32 2.81 -2.09
C GLY A 44 -1.47 4.23 -1.54
N TRP A 45 -0.46 4.77 -0.86
CA TRP A 45 -0.55 6.09 -0.23
C TRP A 45 -0.16 7.19 -1.21
N LYS A 46 -0.84 8.34 -1.11
CA LYS A 46 -0.45 9.55 -1.84
C LYS A 46 0.67 10.25 -1.09
N LEU A 47 1.90 10.05 -1.54
CA LEU A 47 3.10 10.72 -1.04
C LEU A 47 3.59 11.74 -2.09
N PRO A 48 4.11 12.91 -1.68
CA PRO A 48 4.56 13.94 -2.62
C PRO A 48 5.78 13.45 -3.40
N ARG A 49 5.69 13.44 -4.74
CA ARG A 49 6.80 13.11 -5.66
C ARG A 49 7.59 11.85 -5.27
N THR A 50 6.91 10.86 -4.69
CA THR A 50 7.56 9.67 -4.13
C THR A 50 6.95 8.40 -4.70
N GLU A 51 7.78 7.57 -5.30
CA GLU A 51 7.45 6.20 -5.67
C GLU A 51 7.78 5.26 -4.51
N VAL A 52 6.93 4.26 -4.25
CA VAL A 52 7.12 3.33 -3.13
C VAL A 52 7.36 1.93 -3.68
N THR A 53 8.50 1.34 -3.32
CA THR A 53 8.83 -0.05 -3.60
C THR A 53 8.93 -0.82 -2.29
N SER A 54 8.10 -1.84 -2.13
CA SER A 54 8.08 -2.68 -0.93
C SER A 54 7.74 -4.13 -1.26
N ARG A 55 8.07 -5.05 -0.33
CA ARG A 55 7.84 -6.49 -0.50
C ARG A 55 6.44 -6.89 -0.03
N MET A 56 5.62 -7.42 -0.93
CA MET A 56 4.35 -8.04 -0.57
C MET A 56 4.54 -9.46 -0.05
N ARG A 57 3.76 -9.86 0.96
CA ARG A 57 3.70 -11.26 1.42
C ARG A 57 3.20 -12.18 0.31
N LYS A 58 3.86 -13.33 0.11
CA LYS A 58 3.47 -14.33 -0.89
C LYS A 58 2.06 -14.92 -0.67
N ASP A 59 1.58 -14.90 0.56
CA ASP A 59 0.26 -15.38 0.98
C ASP A 59 -0.75 -14.24 1.20
N ALA A 60 -0.47 -13.03 0.69
CA ALA A 60 -1.34 -11.87 0.84
C ALA A 60 -2.79 -12.17 0.41
N ALA A 61 -3.74 -11.74 1.25
CA ALA A 61 -5.16 -11.80 0.95
C ALA A 61 -5.55 -10.66 0.01
N LEU A 62 -5.50 -10.94 -1.29
CA LEU A 62 -5.92 -10.02 -2.34
C LEU A 62 -7.43 -10.11 -2.55
N TYR A 63 -8.05 -8.99 -2.90
CA TYR A 63 -9.48 -8.87 -3.17
C TYR A 63 -9.69 -8.06 -4.44
N ALA A 64 -10.72 -8.41 -5.21
CA ALA A 64 -11.21 -7.55 -6.27
C ALA A 64 -11.73 -6.23 -5.69
N LEU A 65 -11.86 -5.20 -6.54
CA LEU A 65 -12.56 -3.99 -6.17
C LEU A 65 -14.01 -4.33 -5.72
N PRO A 66 -14.54 -3.64 -4.69
CA PRO A 66 -15.91 -3.85 -4.29
C PRO A 66 -16.86 -3.49 -5.44
N PRO A 67 -17.96 -4.24 -5.64
CA PRO A 67 -18.95 -3.88 -6.65
C PRO A 67 -19.63 -2.56 -6.28
N PRO A 68 -20.17 -1.83 -7.28
CA PRO A 68 -20.91 -0.59 -7.02
C PRO A 68 -22.13 -0.86 -6.13
N LYS A 69 -22.52 0.17 -5.36
CA LYS A 69 -23.74 0.13 -4.55
C LYS A 69 -24.96 0.00 -5.47
N ARG A 70 -25.90 -0.89 -5.13
CA ARG A 70 -27.17 -1.00 -5.85
C ARG A 70 -28.15 0.08 -5.38
N ALA A 71 -29.02 0.54 -6.28
CA ALA A 71 -30.13 1.42 -5.90
C ALA A 71 -30.99 0.75 -4.82
N GLY A 72 -31.39 1.51 -3.80
CA GLY A 72 -32.14 0.98 -2.65
C GLY A 72 -31.34 0.11 -1.66
N GLN A 73 -30.02 -0.09 -1.87
CA GLN A 73 -29.24 -0.93 -0.96
C GLN A 73 -29.12 -0.29 0.44
N VAL A 74 -29.68 -0.98 1.44
CA VAL A 74 -29.59 -0.64 2.86
C VAL A 74 -28.24 -1.09 3.43
N GLY A 75 -27.66 -0.26 4.31
CA GLY A 75 -26.41 -0.55 5.00
C GLY A 75 -25.14 -0.05 4.28
N ARG A 76 -23.98 -0.26 4.93
CA ARG A 76 -22.69 0.25 4.46
C ARG A 76 -22.24 -0.50 3.18
N PRO A 77 -21.77 0.22 2.15
CA PRO A 77 -21.15 -0.41 0.98
C PRO A 77 -20.01 -1.36 1.36
N ARG A 78 -19.85 -2.43 0.57
CA ARG A 78 -18.73 -3.37 0.76
C ARG A 78 -17.40 -2.63 0.57
N LYS A 79 -16.44 -2.91 1.46
CA LYS A 79 -15.06 -2.39 1.32
C LYS A 79 -14.19 -3.24 0.40
N LYS A 80 -14.55 -4.52 0.19
CA LYS A 80 -13.78 -5.51 -0.57
C LYS A 80 -14.71 -6.30 -1.48
N GLY A 81 -14.25 -6.63 -2.68
CA GLY A 81 -14.92 -7.56 -3.59
C GLY A 81 -14.61 -9.02 -3.23
N ARG A 82 -14.79 -9.92 -4.20
CA ARG A 82 -14.43 -11.34 -4.03
C ARG A 82 -12.94 -11.51 -3.72
N ARG A 83 -12.60 -12.50 -2.89
CA ARG A 83 -11.20 -12.86 -2.62
C ARG A 83 -10.55 -13.40 -3.90
N LEU A 84 -9.36 -12.91 -4.22
CA LEU A 84 -8.54 -13.36 -5.35
C LEU A 84 -7.54 -14.43 -4.88
N PRO A 85 -6.96 -15.24 -5.79
CA PRO A 85 -5.87 -16.13 -5.43
C PRO A 85 -4.68 -15.33 -4.88
N CYS A 86 -3.97 -15.87 -3.88
CA CYS A 86 -2.80 -15.20 -3.33
C CYS A 86 -1.60 -15.22 -4.31
N PRO A 87 -0.60 -14.34 -4.14
CA PRO A 87 0.55 -14.27 -5.03
C PRO A 87 1.27 -15.61 -5.24
N LYS A 88 1.40 -16.44 -4.20
CA LYS A 88 1.98 -17.80 -4.29
C LYS A 88 1.21 -18.68 -5.28
N THR A 89 -0.11 -18.59 -5.28
CA THR A 89 -0.96 -19.36 -6.21
C THR A 89 -0.87 -18.82 -7.64
N TRP A 90 -0.80 -17.49 -7.81
CA TRP A 90 -0.57 -16.88 -9.13
C TRP A 90 0.78 -17.31 -9.70
N ALA A 91 1.85 -17.22 -8.91
CA ALA A 91 3.21 -17.59 -9.34
C ALA A 91 3.30 -19.05 -9.81
N ARG A 92 2.57 -19.99 -9.19
CA ARG A 92 2.51 -21.38 -9.64
C ARG A 92 1.74 -21.58 -10.96
N ARG A 93 0.82 -20.67 -11.31
CA ARG A 93 0.02 -20.76 -12.55
C ARG A 93 0.76 -20.17 -13.75
N THR A 94 1.63 -19.19 -13.52
CA THR A 94 2.48 -18.60 -14.55
C THR A 94 3.53 -19.59 -15.03
N LYS A 95 3.33 -20.16 -16.23
CA LYS A 95 4.28 -21.07 -16.90
C LYS A 95 5.40 -20.36 -17.64
N LYS A 96 5.18 -19.10 -18.06
CA LYS A 96 6.22 -18.23 -18.61
C LYS A 96 6.80 -17.43 -17.46
N GLY A 97 8.12 -17.47 -17.30
CA GLY A 97 8.84 -16.63 -16.34
C GLY A 97 8.67 -15.14 -16.64
N TRP A 98 9.31 -14.30 -15.82
CA TRP A 98 9.42 -12.88 -16.13
C TRP A 98 10.14 -12.72 -17.48
N LYS A 99 9.53 -11.97 -18.39
CA LYS A 99 10.16 -11.48 -19.62
C LYS A 99 10.66 -10.07 -19.38
#